data_AF-A0A0R3PZQ9-F1
#
_entry.id   AF-A0A0R3PZQ9-F1
#
_cell.length_a   1.000
_cell.length_b   1.000
_cell.length_c   1.000
_cell.angle_alpha   90.00
_cell.angle_beta   90.00
_cell.angle_gamma   90.00
#
_symmetry.space_group_name_H-M   'P 1'
#
loop_
_entity.id
_entity.type
_entity.pdbx_description
1 polymer ?
#
loop_
_entity_poly.entity_id
_entity_poly.type
_entity_poly.pdbx_seq_one_letter_code
_entity_poly.pdbx_strand_id
1 'polypeptide(L)'
;MKTILGWRSCGLSLSTPSDECAKLFDGALRQLVSWSDCDALGGLHKTLEDMKVADSKAVLPRAFLLGLEGLSTGTCTRVNNVYKAELEQLQVDAESYANDREQQHAKAVLLWGEGKMKEATNTWEQILAYYPTDLMAIKFAHDAYFFMGDAKGKRDSVQMVIGKQKSSEPCYSYLHGMLAFGLEECEQYDQAEKEAMKALSLNRFDAWATHARAHVMEMQGRINEGIHFMESTVDYWRSVLASSEICERAKKSGSLLDFVDASSILWRLELEGVDVGKRYQFWNNRFSRWHDLPCMKAHLDDHVTSFNDTHLDNNYDVDNAKISREVGTALYEGMLLYGRGQYDEAVEKMLPVRHHIYRIGGSNAQVSVYVLITISCKTCLQQKR
;
A
#
# COMPACT_ATOMS: atom_id res chain seq x y z
N MET A 1 25.02 -0.54 4.69
CA MET A 1 24.18 0.67 4.60
C MET A 1 25.03 1.86 4.17
N LYS A 2 24.44 2.87 3.52
CA LYS A 2 25.13 4.05 2.97
C LYS A 2 25.49 5.05 4.09
N THR A 3 26.76 5.45 4.15
CA THR A 3 27.26 6.58 4.95
C THR A 3 26.85 7.92 4.32
N ILE A 4 27.06 9.04 5.00
CA ILE A 4 26.87 10.38 4.39
C ILE A 4 27.68 10.52 3.10
N LEU A 5 28.92 10.04 3.09
CA LEU A 5 29.78 10.05 1.90
C LEU A 5 29.21 9.16 0.78
N GLY A 6 28.61 8.02 1.12
CA GLY A 6 27.94 7.15 0.14
C GLY A 6 26.69 7.79 -0.46
N TRP A 7 25.89 8.49 0.35
CA TRP A 7 24.75 9.26 -0.15
C TRP A 7 25.20 10.38 -1.10
N ARG A 8 26.26 11.11 -0.74
CA ARG A 8 26.84 12.16 -1.58
C ARG A 8 27.41 11.61 -2.90
N SER A 9 28.11 10.48 -2.87
CA SER A 9 28.72 9.90 -4.08
C SER A 9 27.69 9.38 -5.08
N CYS A 10 26.48 9.03 -4.62
CA CYS A 10 25.34 8.70 -5.46
C CYS A 10 24.52 9.93 -5.92
N GLY A 11 24.97 11.16 -5.63
CA GLY A 11 24.24 12.39 -6.01
C GLY A 11 23.01 12.68 -5.15
N LEU A 12 22.88 12.04 -3.99
CA LEU A 12 21.73 12.10 -3.08
C LEU A 12 22.16 12.59 -1.69
N SER A 13 22.86 13.72 -1.64
CA SER A 13 23.39 14.32 -0.40
C SER A 13 22.31 14.50 0.68
N LEU A 14 22.67 14.22 1.93
CA LEU A 14 21.84 14.44 3.11
C LEU A 14 22.34 15.65 3.91
N SER A 15 21.42 16.37 4.55
CA SER A 15 21.77 17.52 5.41
C SER A 15 22.11 17.12 6.85
N THR A 16 21.75 15.91 7.28
CA THR A 16 22.16 15.40 8.60
C THR A 16 23.70 15.28 8.71
N PRO A 17 24.29 15.71 9.83
CA PRO A 17 25.70 15.46 10.12
C PRO A 17 25.95 14.06 10.70
N SER A 18 24.90 13.29 11.03
CA SER A 18 25.00 11.99 11.70
C SER A 18 25.16 10.86 10.69
N ASP A 19 26.37 10.29 10.62
CA ASP A 19 26.65 9.13 9.76
C ASP A 19 25.83 7.90 10.15
N GLU A 20 25.51 7.77 11.43
CA GLU A 20 24.65 6.70 11.93
C GLU A 20 23.21 6.87 11.47
N CYS A 21 22.66 8.09 11.56
CA CYS A 21 21.32 8.38 11.04
C CYS A 21 21.24 8.11 9.53
N ALA A 22 22.27 8.50 8.76
CA ALA A 22 22.34 8.25 7.32
C ALA A 22 22.33 6.75 6.95
N LYS A 23 23.01 5.91 7.75
CA LYS A 23 23.00 4.46 7.58
C LYS A 23 21.65 3.86 7.91
N LEU A 24 21.10 4.21 9.08
CA LEU A 24 19.80 3.70 9.53
C LEU A 24 18.69 4.11 8.57
N PHE A 25 18.76 5.31 8.00
CA PHE A 25 17.83 5.76 6.96
C PHE A 25 17.91 4.91 5.68
N ASP A 26 19.12 4.63 5.18
CA ASP A 26 19.29 3.71 4.04
C ASP A 26 18.80 2.28 4.37
N GLY A 27 19.02 1.80 5.60
CA GLY A 27 18.50 0.53 6.07
C GLY A 27 16.97 0.50 6.13
N ALA A 28 16.35 1.56 6.63
CA ALA A 28 14.89 1.68 6.72
C ALA A 28 14.23 1.74 5.33
N LEU A 29 14.80 2.51 4.39
CA LEU A 29 14.31 2.56 3.02
C LEU A 29 14.34 1.19 2.33
N ARG A 30 15.44 0.44 2.51
CA ARG A 30 15.55 -0.90 1.93
C ARG A 30 14.51 -1.84 2.50
N GLN A 31 14.33 -1.87 3.82
CA GLN A 31 13.32 -2.70 4.49
C GLN A 31 11.89 -2.34 4.04
N LEU A 32 11.60 -1.04 3.87
CA LEU A 32 10.31 -0.59 3.35
C LEU A 32 10.07 -1.06 1.90
N VAL A 33 11.06 -0.89 1.01
CA VAL A 33 10.90 -1.24 -0.41
C VAL A 33 10.85 -2.76 -0.61
N SER A 34 11.64 -3.51 0.15
CA SER A 34 11.66 -4.97 0.07
C SER A 34 10.49 -5.66 0.77
N TRP A 35 9.74 -4.92 1.59
CA TRP A 35 8.76 -5.46 2.53
C TRP A 35 9.33 -6.57 3.42
N SER A 36 10.56 -6.38 3.89
CA SER A 36 11.25 -7.37 4.71
C SER A 36 12.02 -6.70 5.84
N ASP A 37 11.96 -7.30 7.02
CA ASP A 37 12.81 -6.89 8.15
C ASP A 37 14.26 -7.33 7.96
N CYS A 38 15.17 -6.57 8.55
CA CYS A 38 16.58 -6.91 8.67
C CYS A 38 16.90 -7.30 10.12
N ASP A 39 17.19 -8.59 10.35
CA ASP A 39 17.49 -9.11 11.69
C ASP A 39 18.66 -8.37 12.36
N ALA A 40 19.68 -7.99 11.58
CA ALA A 40 20.84 -7.26 12.08
C ALA A 40 20.50 -5.84 12.58
N LEU A 41 19.36 -5.27 12.15
CA LEU A 41 18.85 -3.97 12.60
C LEU A 41 17.68 -4.11 13.60
N GLY A 42 17.29 -5.35 13.96
CA GLY A 42 16.12 -5.59 14.79
C GLY A 42 14.79 -5.30 14.09
N GLY A 43 14.77 -5.31 12.76
CA GLY A 43 13.59 -5.01 11.95
C GLY A 43 13.31 -3.51 11.76
N LEU A 44 12.29 -3.20 10.96
CA LEU A 44 11.99 -1.84 10.54
C LEU A 44 11.66 -0.94 11.73
N HIS A 45 10.80 -1.40 12.64
CA HIS A 45 10.37 -0.60 13.79
C HIS A 45 11.57 -0.14 14.64
N LYS A 46 12.48 -1.06 14.97
CA LYS A 46 13.68 -0.73 15.74
C LYS A 46 14.62 0.19 14.96
N THR A 47 14.77 -0.05 13.67
CA THR A 47 15.55 0.82 12.77
C THR A 47 15.03 2.26 12.79
N LEU A 48 13.70 2.46 12.78
CA LEU A 48 13.07 3.78 12.83
C LEU A 48 13.29 4.49 14.18
N GLU A 49 13.19 3.77 15.29
CA GLU A 49 13.47 4.32 16.63
C GLU A 49 14.93 4.77 16.74
N ASP A 50 15.87 3.90 16.36
CA ASP A 50 17.30 4.18 16.44
C ASP A 50 17.71 5.32 15.50
N MET A 51 17.07 5.40 14.31
CA MET A 51 17.28 6.51 13.37
C MET A 51 16.90 7.86 13.99
N LYS A 52 15.77 7.92 14.73
CA LYS A 52 15.31 9.12 15.43
C LYS A 52 16.23 9.49 16.60
N VAL A 53 16.77 8.50 17.31
CA VAL A 53 17.77 8.72 18.39
C VAL A 53 19.09 9.23 17.82
N ALA A 54 19.51 8.71 16.66
CA ALA A 54 20.79 9.07 16.04
C ALA A 54 20.85 10.52 15.53
N ASP A 55 19.73 11.07 15.06
CA ASP A 55 19.57 12.50 14.77
C ASP A 55 18.09 12.90 14.71
N SER A 56 17.59 13.49 15.80
CA SER A 56 16.20 13.95 15.89
C SER A 56 15.90 15.20 15.06
N LYS A 57 16.91 15.85 14.46
CA LYS A 57 16.75 17.03 13.60
C LYS A 57 16.91 16.73 12.12
N ALA A 58 17.25 15.49 11.74
CA ALA A 58 17.44 15.14 10.34
C ALA A 58 16.12 15.26 9.55
N VAL A 59 16.06 16.22 8.62
CA VAL A 59 14.81 16.57 7.90
C VAL A 59 14.30 15.41 7.06
N LEU A 60 15.14 14.76 6.27
CA LEU A 60 14.69 13.65 5.41
C LEU A 60 14.24 12.40 6.20
N PRO A 61 14.97 11.92 7.21
CA PRO A 61 14.48 10.88 8.13
C PRO A 61 13.15 11.23 8.82
N ARG A 62 12.95 12.49 9.24
CA ARG A 62 11.67 12.93 9.80
C ARG A 62 10.55 12.95 8.77
N ALA A 63 10.81 13.45 7.56
CA ALA A 63 9.86 13.40 6.45
C ALA A 63 9.45 11.96 6.15
N PHE A 64 10.41 11.03 6.17
CA PHE A 64 10.14 9.60 5.98
C PHE A 64 9.24 9.02 7.08
N LEU A 65 9.52 9.28 8.35
CA LEU A 65 8.69 8.83 9.48
C LEU A 65 7.25 9.36 9.38
N LEU A 66 7.09 10.67 9.19
CA LEU A 66 5.78 11.31 9.09
C LEU A 66 5.02 10.91 7.81
N GLY A 67 5.75 10.66 6.73
CA GLY A 67 5.19 10.12 5.50
C GLY A 67 4.69 8.69 5.66
N LEU A 68 5.43 7.81 6.35
CA LEU A 68 4.97 6.46 6.69
C LEU A 68 3.71 6.48 7.56
N GLU A 69 3.68 7.35 8.58
CA GLU A 69 2.50 7.51 9.43
C GLU A 69 1.28 7.95 8.61
N GLY A 70 1.44 8.93 7.72
CA GLY A 70 0.37 9.42 6.85
C GLY A 70 -0.07 8.40 5.77
N LEU A 71 0.87 7.68 5.15
CA LEU A 71 0.59 6.66 4.14
C LEU A 71 -0.04 5.39 4.74
N SER A 72 0.16 5.13 6.04
CA SER A 72 -0.51 4.03 6.73
C SER A 72 -2.03 4.21 6.89
N THR A 73 -2.57 5.37 6.48
CA THR A 73 -3.99 5.75 6.53
C THR A 73 -4.63 5.77 7.92
N GLY A 74 -3.85 5.55 8.98
CA GLY A 74 -4.31 5.60 10.37
C GLY A 74 -4.39 7.01 10.97
N THR A 75 -3.94 8.04 10.25
CA THR A 75 -3.95 9.43 10.74
C THR A 75 -3.94 10.46 9.61
N CYS A 76 -4.31 11.70 9.93
CA CYS A 76 -4.13 12.87 9.07
C CYS A 76 -4.11 14.17 9.90
N THR A 77 -3.70 15.27 9.29
CA THR A 77 -3.62 16.61 9.94
C THR A 77 -4.94 17.09 10.53
N ARG A 78 -6.07 16.58 10.03
CA ARG A 78 -7.41 16.99 10.43
C ARG A 78 -7.88 16.33 11.74
N VAL A 79 -7.38 15.12 12.04
CA VAL A 79 -7.80 14.33 13.21
C VAL A 79 -6.70 14.22 14.27
N ASN A 80 -5.46 14.58 13.93
CA ASN A 80 -4.31 14.47 14.82
C ASN A 80 -3.51 15.77 14.85
N ASN A 81 -3.75 16.58 15.89
CA ASN A 81 -3.08 17.87 16.07
C ASN A 81 -1.57 17.73 16.36
N VAL A 82 -1.14 16.60 16.93
CA VAL A 82 0.30 16.34 17.17
C VAL A 82 1.00 16.11 15.84
N TYR A 83 0.45 15.22 15.01
CA TYR A 83 0.95 14.94 13.66
C TYR A 83 0.99 16.21 12.80
N LYS A 84 -0.07 17.03 12.87
CA LYS A 84 -0.11 18.34 12.20
C LYS A 84 1.03 19.24 12.64
N ALA A 85 1.22 19.41 13.95
CA ALA A 85 2.29 20.26 14.48
C ALA A 85 3.69 19.75 14.09
N GLU A 86 3.90 18.43 14.06
CA GLU A 86 5.17 17.84 13.62
C GLU A 86 5.46 18.08 12.13
N LEU A 87 4.43 18.02 11.27
CA LEU A 87 4.55 18.35 9.84
C LEU A 87 4.83 19.84 9.61
N GLU A 88 4.16 20.74 10.34
CA GLU A 88 4.39 22.19 10.28
C GLU A 88 5.82 22.52 10.75
N GLN A 89 6.25 21.94 11.87
CA GLN A 89 7.61 22.11 12.38
C GLN A 89 8.65 21.55 11.40
N LEU A 90 8.35 20.43 10.71
CA LEU A 90 9.22 19.89 9.67
C LEU A 90 9.42 20.90 8.52
N GLN A 91 8.40 21.67 8.12
CA GLN A 91 8.57 22.70 7.08
C GLN A 91 9.52 23.80 7.53
N VAL A 92 9.32 24.32 8.74
CA VAL A 92 10.17 25.39 9.31
C VAL A 92 11.63 24.94 9.37
N ASP A 93 11.86 23.72 9.82
CA ASP A 93 13.20 23.13 9.89
C ASP A 93 13.81 22.90 8.50
N ALA A 94 13.01 22.43 7.54
CA ALA A 94 13.46 22.20 6.18
C ALA A 94 13.89 23.51 5.49
N GLU A 95 13.11 24.59 5.64
CA GLU A 95 13.46 25.91 5.14
C GLU A 95 14.73 26.48 5.79
N SER A 96 14.98 26.15 7.06
CA SER A 96 16.12 26.70 7.79
C SER A 96 17.45 26.04 7.43
N TYR A 97 17.50 24.72 7.21
CA TYR A 97 18.79 24.01 7.06
C TYR A 97 18.78 22.78 6.15
N ALA A 98 17.68 22.44 5.48
CA ALA A 98 17.67 21.33 4.54
C ALA A 98 18.04 21.75 3.12
N ASN A 99 18.56 20.81 2.33
CA ASN A 99 18.77 21.02 0.91
C ASN A 99 17.45 20.91 0.11
N ASP A 100 17.47 21.39 -1.14
CA ASP A 100 16.29 21.49 -2.01
C ASP A 100 15.51 20.17 -2.18
N ARG A 101 16.20 19.03 -2.21
CA ARG A 101 15.57 17.71 -2.34
C ARG A 101 14.83 17.32 -1.06
N GLU A 102 15.44 17.56 0.09
CA GLU A 102 14.83 17.28 1.38
C GLU A 102 13.65 18.21 1.67
N GLN A 103 13.73 19.49 1.26
CA GLN A 103 12.61 20.43 1.32
C GLN A 103 11.42 19.96 0.48
N GLN A 104 11.65 19.42 -0.72
CA GLN A 104 10.58 18.86 -1.55
C GLN A 104 9.93 17.64 -0.91
N HIS A 105 10.70 16.75 -0.28
CA HIS A 105 10.14 15.61 0.47
C HIS A 105 9.31 16.08 1.67
N ALA A 106 9.80 17.05 2.44
CA ALA A 106 9.06 17.66 3.53
C ALA A 106 7.73 18.28 3.05
N LYS A 107 7.75 18.99 1.92
CA LYS A 107 6.55 19.55 1.30
C LYS A 107 5.56 18.45 0.88
N ALA A 108 6.04 17.39 0.22
CA ALA A 108 5.20 16.31 -0.28
C ALA A 108 4.45 15.59 0.87
N VAL A 109 5.12 15.32 1.99
CA VAL A 109 4.48 14.65 3.14
C VAL A 109 3.48 15.55 3.86
N LEU A 110 3.69 16.87 3.88
CA LEU A 110 2.68 17.82 4.38
C LEU A 110 1.43 17.80 3.48
N LEU A 111 1.62 17.93 2.16
CA LEU A 111 0.52 17.88 1.19
C LEU A 111 -0.28 16.58 1.34
N TRP A 112 0.42 15.45 1.51
CA TRP A 112 -0.23 14.17 1.79
C TRP A 112 -1.04 14.19 3.09
N GLY A 113 -0.44 14.66 4.19
CA GLY A 113 -1.11 14.78 5.49
C GLY A 113 -2.33 15.72 5.49
N GLU A 114 -2.36 16.70 4.59
CA GLU A 114 -3.50 17.60 4.33
C GLU A 114 -4.55 17.00 3.38
N GLY A 115 -4.32 15.80 2.85
CA GLY A 115 -5.21 15.12 1.91
C GLY A 115 -5.09 15.58 0.45
N LYS A 116 -4.09 16.40 0.12
CA LYS A 116 -3.77 16.85 -1.25
C LYS A 116 -2.89 15.81 -1.96
N MET A 117 -3.41 14.59 -2.07
CA MET A 117 -2.64 13.41 -2.51
C MET A 117 -2.03 13.60 -3.90
N LYS A 118 -2.78 14.14 -4.87
CA LYS A 118 -2.24 14.41 -6.23
C LYS A 118 -1.08 15.41 -6.21
N GLU A 119 -1.18 16.47 -5.41
CA GLU A 119 -0.12 17.47 -5.31
C GLU A 119 1.13 16.89 -4.64
N ALA A 120 0.94 16.04 -3.62
CA ALA A 120 2.02 15.29 -2.99
C ALA A 120 2.73 14.37 -4.01
N THR A 121 1.96 13.57 -4.77
CA THR A 121 2.49 12.69 -5.82
C THR A 121 3.25 13.46 -6.88
N ASN A 122 2.69 14.58 -7.38
CA ASN A 122 3.37 15.43 -8.34
C ASN A 122 4.70 15.99 -7.80
N THR A 123 4.78 16.24 -6.49
CA THR A 123 6.02 16.69 -5.85
C THR A 123 7.07 15.58 -5.80
N TRP A 124 6.68 14.32 -5.52
CA TRP A 124 7.60 13.18 -5.63
C TRP A 124 8.03 12.91 -7.08
N GLU A 125 7.14 13.03 -8.05
CA GLU A 125 7.49 12.93 -9.48
C GLU A 125 8.49 14.02 -9.92
N GLN A 126 8.34 15.25 -9.41
CA GLN A 126 9.32 16.32 -9.63
C GLN A 126 10.69 15.95 -9.05
N ILE A 127 10.74 15.36 -7.86
CA ILE A 127 12.00 14.84 -7.29
C ILE A 127 12.61 13.80 -8.24
N LEU A 128 11.83 12.83 -8.74
CA LEU A 128 12.31 11.76 -9.63
C LEU A 128 12.80 12.26 -10.99
N ALA A 129 12.29 13.40 -11.47
CA ALA A 129 12.78 14.02 -12.70
C ALA A 129 14.27 14.42 -12.58
N TYR A 130 14.69 14.92 -11.41
CA TYR A 130 16.06 15.36 -11.14
C TYR A 130 16.91 14.27 -10.44
N TYR A 131 16.28 13.45 -9.60
CA TYR A 131 16.90 12.43 -8.76
C TYR A 131 16.24 11.06 -9.03
N PRO A 132 16.45 10.47 -10.22
CA PRO A 132 15.76 9.25 -10.60
C PRO A 132 16.09 8.04 -9.71
N THR A 133 17.23 8.09 -8.99
CA THR A 133 17.68 7.06 -8.04
C THR A 133 17.21 7.30 -6.61
N ASP A 134 16.35 8.30 -6.38
CA ASP A 134 15.78 8.56 -5.05
C ASP A 134 14.72 7.51 -4.70
N LEU A 135 15.13 6.55 -3.88
CA LEU A 135 14.32 5.39 -3.51
C LEU A 135 13.08 5.75 -2.68
N MET A 136 13.17 6.82 -1.87
CA MET A 136 12.03 7.31 -1.09
C MET A 136 10.97 7.90 -2.02
N ALA A 137 11.39 8.73 -2.98
CA ALA A 137 10.46 9.40 -3.89
C ALA A 137 9.70 8.38 -4.76
N ILE A 138 10.39 7.38 -5.33
CA ILE A 138 9.72 6.37 -6.17
C ILE A 138 8.78 5.49 -5.35
N LYS A 139 9.18 5.12 -4.13
CA LYS A 139 8.32 4.29 -3.27
C LYS A 139 7.07 5.06 -2.84
N PHE A 140 7.21 6.32 -2.42
CA PHE A 140 6.08 7.12 -1.96
C PHE A 140 5.17 7.53 -3.12
N ALA A 141 5.71 7.85 -4.30
CA ALA A 141 4.91 8.09 -5.51
C ALA A 141 4.12 6.83 -5.90
N HIS A 142 4.77 5.66 -5.93
CA HIS A 142 4.12 4.39 -6.25
C HIS A 142 2.99 4.04 -5.26
N ASP A 143 3.23 4.19 -3.95
CA ASP A 143 2.19 3.98 -2.93
C ASP A 143 1.05 4.99 -3.08
N ALA A 144 1.36 6.26 -3.36
CA ALA A 144 0.35 7.28 -3.58
C ALA A 144 -0.56 6.96 -4.78
N TYR A 145 0.02 6.51 -5.90
CA TYR A 145 -0.76 6.06 -7.06
C TYR A 145 -1.64 4.85 -6.72
N PHE A 146 -1.13 3.91 -5.92
CA PHE A 146 -1.91 2.79 -5.43
C PHE A 146 -3.13 3.23 -4.60
N PHE A 147 -2.94 4.17 -3.67
CA PHE A 147 -4.03 4.72 -2.83
C PHE A 147 -5.02 5.61 -3.60
N MET A 148 -4.63 6.16 -4.74
CA MET A 148 -5.52 6.95 -5.62
C MET A 148 -6.18 6.11 -6.72
N GLY A 149 -5.86 4.81 -6.84
CA GLY A 149 -6.37 3.95 -7.90
C GLY A 149 -5.84 4.28 -9.30
N ASP A 150 -4.70 4.96 -9.40
CA ASP A 150 -4.10 5.34 -10.67
C ASP A 150 -3.08 4.28 -11.11
N ALA A 151 -3.60 3.22 -11.76
CA ALA A 151 -2.77 2.13 -12.28
C ALA A 151 -1.74 2.61 -13.31
N LYS A 152 -2.07 3.63 -14.13
CA LYS A 152 -1.16 4.16 -15.16
C LYS A 152 0.00 4.92 -14.51
N GLY A 153 -0.30 5.81 -13.56
CA GLY A 153 0.72 6.52 -12.79
C GLY A 153 1.67 5.56 -12.07
N LYS A 154 1.11 4.51 -11.44
CA LYS A 154 1.89 3.43 -10.78
C LYS A 154 2.91 2.78 -11.72
N ARG A 155 2.48 2.39 -12.92
CA ARG A 155 3.36 1.81 -13.96
C ARG A 155 4.37 2.82 -14.49
N ASP A 156 3.87 3.98 -14.93
CA ASP A 156 4.64 4.95 -15.71
C ASP A 156 5.74 5.60 -14.86
N SER A 157 5.49 5.87 -13.58
CA SER A 157 6.48 6.39 -12.63
C SER A 157 7.72 5.49 -12.54
N VAL A 158 7.52 4.18 -12.33
CA VAL A 158 8.63 3.22 -12.25
C VAL A 158 9.31 3.07 -13.61
N GLN A 159 8.54 2.99 -14.69
CA GLN A 159 9.05 2.86 -16.06
C GLN A 159 9.99 4.01 -16.45
N MET A 160 9.72 5.23 -15.96
CA MET A 160 10.51 6.43 -16.24
C MET A 160 11.88 6.44 -15.55
N VAL A 161 12.03 5.74 -14.43
CA VAL A 161 13.26 5.76 -13.62
C VAL A 161 14.08 4.49 -13.70
N ILE A 162 13.47 3.34 -14.05
CA ILE A 162 14.14 2.03 -14.00
C ILE A 162 15.35 1.93 -14.93
N GLY A 163 15.28 2.55 -16.12
CA GLY A 163 16.39 2.60 -17.08
C GLY A 163 17.56 3.48 -16.65
N LYS A 164 17.37 4.32 -15.62
CA LYS A 164 18.39 5.20 -15.06
C LYS A 164 19.10 4.57 -13.84
N GLN A 165 18.59 3.45 -13.33
CA GLN A 165 19.24 2.70 -12.25
C GLN A 165 20.33 1.78 -12.79
N LYS A 166 21.42 1.64 -12.03
CA LYS A 166 22.40 0.58 -12.30
C LYS A 166 21.91 -0.72 -11.69
N SER A 167 22.20 -1.85 -12.33
CA SER A 167 21.83 -3.17 -11.79
C SER A 167 22.49 -3.50 -10.44
N SER A 168 23.58 -2.81 -10.10
CA SER A 168 24.27 -2.92 -8.81
C SER A 168 23.64 -2.07 -7.71
N GLU A 169 22.70 -1.17 -8.02
CA GLU A 169 22.04 -0.36 -7.00
C GLU A 169 21.19 -1.25 -6.07
N PRO A 170 21.11 -0.92 -4.78
CA PRO A 170 20.18 -1.57 -3.86
C PRO A 170 18.75 -1.51 -4.40
N CYS A 171 18.00 -2.58 -4.14
CA CYS A 171 16.59 -2.69 -4.50
C CYS A 171 16.28 -2.66 -6.02
N TYR A 172 17.27 -2.87 -6.88
CA TYR A 172 17.05 -2.95 -8.34
C TYR A 172 16.06 -4.05 -8.73
N SER A 173 16.10 -5.22 -8.07
CA SER A 173 15.08 -6.27 -8.29
C SER A 173 13.68 -5.78 -7.93
N TYR A 174 13.53 -5.10 -6.78
CA TYR A 174 12.24 -4.65 -6.29
C TYR A 174 11.64 -3.56 -7.18
N LEU A 175 12.45 -2.73 -7.86
CA LEU A 175 11.94 -1.82 -8.89
C LEU A 175 11.37 -2.58 -10.11
N HIS A 176 11.99 -3.68 -10.51
CA HIS A 176 11.40 -4.57 -11.52
C HIS A 176 10.11 -5.23 -11.02
N GLY A 177 10.05 -5.63 -9.75
CA GLY A 177 8.83 -6.15 -9.12
C GLY A 177 7.70 -5.11 -9.06
N MET A 178 8.00 -3.86 -8.66
CA MET A 178 7.04 -2.75 -8.65
C MET A 178 6.55 -2.42 -10.07
N LEU A 179 7.44 -2.43 -11.07
CA LEU A 179 7.06 -2.25 -12.47
C LEU A 179 6.15 -3.40 -12.95
N ALA A 180 6.48 -4.65 -12.61
CA ALA A 180 5.65 -5.80 -12.93
C ALA A 180 4.25 -5.65 -12.36
N PHE A 181 4.13 -5.20 -11.10
CA PHE A 181 2.83 -4.92 -10.49
C PHE A 181 2.09 -3.80 -11.21
N GLY A 182 2.73 -2.67 -11.53
CA GLY A 182 2.11 -1.60 -12.31
C GLY A 182 1.63 -2.05 -13.71
N LEU A 183 2.40 -2.91 -14.38
CA LEU A 183 2.05 -3.48 -15.68
C LEU A 183 0.85 -4.43 -15.60
N GLU A 184 0.83 -5.30 -14.60
CA GLU A 184 -0.27 -6.24 -14.34
C GLU A 184 -1.57 -5.47 -14.09
N GLU A 185 -1.50 -4.42 -13.29
CA GLU A 185 -2.63 -3.54 -12.97
C GLU A 185 -3.12 -2.73 -14.18
N CYS A 186 -2.28 -2.61 -15.20
CA CYS A 186 -2.62 -2.04 -16.50
C CYS A 186 -3.00 -3.10 -17.55
N GLU A 187 -3.27 -4.34 -17.13
CA GLU A 187 -3.64 -5.48 -17.98
C GLU A 187 -2.56 -5.86 -19.02
N GLN A 188 -1.30 -5.46 -18.80
CA GLN A 188 -0.15 -5.78 -19.66
C GLN A 188 0.56 -7.04 -19.17
N TYR A 189 -0.20 -8.14 -19.07
CA TYR A 189 0.22 -9.38 -18.40
C TYR A 189 1.52 -9.98 -18.92
N ASP A 190 1.70 -10.03 -20.25
CA ASP A 190 2.92 -10.59 -20.85
C ASP A 190 4.18 -9.82 -20.49
N GLN A 191 4.08 -8.49 -20.38
CA GLN A 191 5.20 -7.65 -19.98
C GLN A 191 5.41 -7.68 -18.46
N ALA A 192 4.33 -7.71 -17.69
CA ALA A 192 4.37 -7.89 -16.24
C ALA A 192 5.11 -9.16 -15.85
N GLU A 193 4.80 -10.30 -16.50
CA GLU A 193 5.46 -11.57 -16.20
C GLU A 193 6.95 -11.54 -16.55
N LYS A 194 7.34 -10.90 -17.66
CA LYS A 194 8.76 -10.74 -18.03
C LYS A 194 9.53 -9.95 -16.99
N GLU A 195 8.98 -8.83 -16.53
CA GLU A 195 9.62 -8.00 -15.49
C GLU A 195 9.68 -8.74 -14.14
N ALA A 196 8.62 -9.47 -13.78
CA ALA A 196 8.61 -10.29 -12.58
C ALA A 196 9.66 -11.42 -12.64
N MET A 197 9.77 -12.14 -13.76
CA MET A 197 10.80 -13.16 -13.94
C MET A 197 12.21 -12.56 -13.88
N LYS A 198 12.41 -11.37 -14.45
CA LYS A 198 13.69 -10.66 -14.35
C LYS A 198 14.01 -10.34 -12.89
N ALA A 199 13.08 -9.76 -12.13
CA ALA A 199 13.26 -9.49 -10.70
C ALA A 199 13.59 -10.76 -9.91
N LEU A 200 12.85 -11.85 -10.11
CA LEU A 200 13.08 -13.13 -9.44
C LEU A 200 14.43 -13.76 -9.79
N SER A 201 14.91 -13.56 -11.03
CA SER A 201 16.25 -14.02 -11.43
C SER A 201 17.38 -13.26 -10.73
N LEU A 202 17.14 -11.99 -10.39
CA LEU A 202 18.09 -11.15 -9.63
C LEU A 202 18.00 -11.43 -8.13
N ASN A 203 16.77 -11.64 -7.63
CA ASN A 203 16.48 -11.92 -6.23
C ASN A 203 15.23 -12.80 -6.11
N ARG A 204 15.42 -14.08 -5.79
CA ARG A 204 14.30 -15.02 -5.60
C ARG A 204 13.39 -14.69 -4.42
N PHE A 205 13.82 -13.83 -3.49
CA PHE A 205 13.04 -13.37 -2.33
C PHE A 205 12.27 -12.07 -2.63
N ASP A 206 12.14 -11.70 -3.90
CA ASP A 206 11.42 -10.49 -4.31
C ASP A 206 9.90 -10.69 -4.17
N ALA A 207 9.33 -10.11 -3.13
CA ALA A 207 7.91 -10.23 -2.80
C ALA A 207 7.02 -9.56 -3.86
N TRP A 208 7.42 -8.40 -4.38
CA TRP A 208 6.69 -7.70 -5.43
C TRP A 208 6.59 -8.54 -6.69
N ALA A 209 7.72 -9.12 -7.13
CA ALA A 209 7.77 -9.93 -8.32
C ALA A 209 6.97 -11.23 -8.18
N THR A 210 7.05 -11.87 -7.01
CA THR A 210 6.23 -13.05 -6.70
C THR A 210 4.75 -12.69 -6.77
N HIS A 211 4.34 -11.61 -6.10
CA HIS A 211 2.97 -11.12 -6.06
C HIS A 211 2.43 -10.79 -7.46
N ALA A 212 3.15 -9.97 -8.22
CA ALA A 212 2.74 -9.58 -9.58
C ALA A 212 2.61 -10.80 -10.51
N ARG A 213 3.55 -11.75 -10.44
CA ARG A 213 3.48 -12.96 -11.26
C ARG A 213 2.31 -13.88 -10.89
N ALA A 214 2.00 -13.98 -9.60
CA ALA A 214 0.83 -14.72 -9.14
C ALA A 214 -0.47 -14.10 -9.70
N HIS A 215 -0.59 -12.77 -9.67
CA HIS A 215 -1.73 -12.07 -10.26
C HIS A 215 -1.80 -12.22 -11.78
N VAL A 216 -0.69 -12.16 -12.51
CA VAL A 216 -0.68 -12.47 -13.96
C VAL A 216 -1.31 -13.84 -14.22
N MET A 217 -0.89 -14.88 -13.49
CA MET A 217 -1.41 -16.23 -13.67
C MET A 217 -2.90 -16.31 -13.32
N GLU A 218 -3.32 -15.66 -12.25
CA GLU A 218 -4.73 -15.55 -11.85
C GLU A 218 -5.57 -14.87 -12.94
N MET A 219 -5.16 -13.68 -13.38
CA MET A 219 -5.90 -12.83 -14.31
C MET A 219 -5.98 -13.43 -15.72
N GLN A 220 -5.02 -14.27 -16.10
CA GLN A 220 -5.04 -15.04 -17.35
C GLN A 220 -5.73 -16.40 -17.22
N GLY A 221 -6.28 -16.76 -16.05
CA GLY A 221 -6.96 -18.03 -15.82
C GLY A 221 -6.03 -19.25 -15.78
N ARG A 222 -4.72 -19.06 -15.58
CA ARG A 222 -3.69 -20.11 -15.50
C ARG A 222 -3.65 -20.75 -14.10
N ILE A 223 -4.81 -21.19 -13.60
CA ILE A 223 -5.02 -21.55 -12.18
C ILE A 223 -4.04 -22.62 -11.68
N ASN A 224 -3.89 -23.74 -12.40
CA ASN A 224 -2.99 -24.83 -11.99
C ASN A 224 -1.52 -24.41 -11.95
N GLU A 225 -1.12 -23.54 -12.89
CA GLU A 225 0.24 -23.00 -12.93
C GLU A 225 0.46 -22.03 -11.76
N GLY A 226 -0.53 -21.19 -11.46
CA GLY A 226 -0.55 -20.30 -10.30
C GLY A 226 -0.40 -21.06 -8.99
N ILE A 227 -1.19 -22.12 -8.77
CA ILE A 227 -1.08 -22.97 -7.57
C ILE A 227 0.33 -23.55 -7.46
N HIS A 228 0.83 -24.18 -8.53
CA HIS A 228 2.17 -24.77 -8.51
C HIS A 228 3.27 -23.73 -8.26
N PHE A 229 3.16 -22.54 -8.85
CA PHE A 229 4.08 -21.43 -8.62
C PHE A 229 4.05 -20.98 -7.15
N MET A 230 2.88 -20.79 -6.56
CA MET A 230 2.75 -20.38 -5.16
C MET A 230 3.28 -21.45 -4.20
N GLU A 231 2.96 -22.73 -4.43
CA GLU A 231 3.46 -23.84 -3.62
C GLU A 231 5.00 -23.98 -3.71
N SER A 232 5.57 -23.88 -4.91
CA SER A 232 7.01 -24.06 -5.13
C SER A 232 7.87 -22.87 -4.65
N THR A 233 7.26 -21.71 -4.42
CA THR A 233 7.98 -20.50 -3.99
C THR A 233 7.73 -20.11 -2.54
N VAL A 234 6.87 -20.86 -1.81
CA VAL A 234 6.44 -20.52 -0.45
C VAL A 234 7.61 -20.20 0.47
N ASP A 235 8.70 -20.95 0.44
CA ASP A 235 9.84 -20.72 1.35
C ASP A 235 10.59 -19.41 1.07
N TYR A 236 10.42 -18.79 -0.09
CA TYR A 236 11.08 -17.53 -0.47
C TYR A 236 10.33 -16.29 -0.01
N TRP A 237 9.01 -16.35 0.06
CA TRP A 237 8.19 -15.23 0.54
C TRP A 237 7.53 -15.54 1.88
N ARG A 238 7.73 -16.76 2.40
CA ARG A 238 7.25 -17.13 3.73
C ARG A 238 7.77 -16.15 4.74
N SER A 239 9.05 -15.77 4.81
CA SER A 239 9.53 -14.79 5.81
C SER A 239 8.92 -13.39 5.64
N VAL A 240 8.62 -12.98 4.41
CA VAL A 240 7.86 -11.75 4.14
C VAL A 240 6.45 -11.85 4.71
N LEU A 241 5.84 -13.03 4.74
CA LEU A 241 4.52 -13.30 5.32
C LEU A 241 4.52 -13.98 6.71
N ALA A 242 5.68 -14.38 7.24
CA ALA A 242 5.82 -15.26 8.39
C ALA A 242 6.09 -14.42 9.62
N SER A 243 5.00 -13.81 10.04
CA SER A 243 4.61 -13.91 11.43
C SER A 243 3.27 -14.64 11.44
N SER A 244 3.33 -15.97 11.62
CA SER A 244 2.22 -16.90 11.91
C SER A 244 0.83 -16.27 11.95
N GLU A 245 0.03 -16.54 10.91
CA GLU A 245 -1.33 -16.05 10.64
C GLU A 245 -1.36 -14.63 10.04
N ILE A 246 -1.85 -14.52 8.80
CA ILE A 246 -2.14 -13.25 8.10
C ILE A 246 -2.85 -12.26 9.05
N CYS A 247 -3.75 -12.81 9.88
CA CYS A 247 -4.41 -12.10 10.95
C CYS A 247 -3.42 -11.50 11.99
N GLU A 248 -2.51 -12.30 12.59
CA GLU A 248 -1.51 -11.82 13.58
C GLU A 248 -0.57 -10.75 13.03
N ARG A 249 -0.23 -10.81 11.74
CA ARG A 249 0.50 -9.73 11.06
C ARG A 249 -0.31 -8.45 11.05
N ALA A 250 -1.55 -8.49 10.58
CA ALA A 250 -2.40 -7.31 10.56
C ALA A 250 -2.63 -6.75 11.99
N LYS A 251 -2.67 -7.64 12.98
CA LYS A 251 -2.66 -7.34 14.42
C LYS A 251 -1.40 -6.65 14.93
N LYS A 252 -0.21 -6.97 14.38
CA LYS A 252 1.10 -6.43 14.79
C LYS A 252 1.46 -5.17 14.03
N SER A 253 1.16 -5.11 12.73
CA SER A 253 1.45 -3.97 11.87
C SER A 253 0.47 -2.82 12.10
N GLY A 254 -0.79 -3.11 12.46
CA GLY A 254 -1.86 -2.12 12.51
C GLY A 254 -2.17 -1.51 11.14
N SER A 255 -1.61 -2.08 10.06
CA SER A 255 -1.73 -1.57 8.70
C SER A 255 -3.09 -1.95 8.13
N LEU A 256 -3.80 -0.95 7.62
CA LEU A 256 -5.09 -1.10 6.97
C LEU A 256 -5.05 -2.05 5.77
N LEU A 257 -3.93 -2.04 5.04
CA LEU A 257 -3.74 -2.84 3.83
C LEU A 257 -3.59 -4.34 4.12
N ASP A 258 -2.89 -4.71 5.19
CA ASP A 258 -2.75 -6.12 5.58
C ASP A 258 -4.13 -6.73 5.89
N PHE A 259 -5.05 -5.93 6.43
CA PHE A 259 -6.44 -6.34 6.68
C PHE A 259 -7.28 -6.45 5.40
N VAL A 260 -7.09 -5.53 4.46
CA VAL A 260 -7.75 -5.52 3.14
C VAL A 260 -7.38 -6.78 2.34
N ASP A 261 -6.09 -7.12 2.28
CA ASP A 261 -5.59 -8.32 1.59
C ASP A 261 -6.11 -9.61 2.23
N ALA A 262 -6.04 -9.70 3.56
CA ALA A 262 -6.56 -10.83 4.32
C ALA A 262 -8.05 -11.06 4.04
N SER A 263 -8.83 -9.97 4.06
CA SER A 263 -10.27 -10.01 3.84
C SER A 263 -10.58 -10.45 2.41
N SER A 264 -9.87 -9.93 1.40
CA SER A 264 -10.08 -10.28 -0.01
C SER A 264 -9.88 -11.78 -0.28
N ILE A 265 -8.83 -12.38 0.29
CA ILE A 265 -8.53 -13.81 0.12
C ILE A 265 -9.61 -14.68 0.79
N LEU A 266 -9.98 -14.37 2.03
CA LEU A 266 -11.00 -15.14 2.75
C LEU A 266 -12.36 -15.08 2.02
N TRP A 267 -12.72 -13.91 1.49
CA TRP A 267 -13.93 -13.72 0.68
C TRP A 267 -13.95 -14.58 -0.57
N ARG A 268 -12.82 -14.67 -1.29
CA ARG A 268 -12.71 -15.49 -2.50
C ARG A 268 -12.85 -16.98 -2.20
N LEU A 269 -12.24 -17.45 -1.12
CA LEU A 269 -12.39 -18.84 -0.67
C LEU A 269 -13.85 -19.18 -0.37
N GLU A 270 -14.57 -18.26 0.27
CA GLU A 270 -15.98 -18.43 0.58
C GLU A 270 -16.88 -18.45 -0.65
N LEU A 271 -16.61 -17.59 -1.65
CA LEU A 271 -17.30 -17.62 -2.95
C LEU A 271 -17.11 -18.95 -3.70
N GLU A 272 -15.96 -19.60 -3.52
CA GLU A 272 -15.66 -20.94 -4.06
C GLU A 272 -16.21 -22.09 -3.18
N GLY A 273 -16.99 -21.78 -2.14
CA GLY A 273 -17.63 -22.76 -1.26
C GLY A 273 -16.70 -23.40 -0.22
N VAL A 274 -15.52 -22.82 0.01
CA VAL A 274 -14.60 -23.28 1.07
C VAL A 274 -15.08 -22.76 2.43
N ASP A 275 -15.27 -23.66 3.39
CA ASP A 275 -15.56 -23.28 4.78
C ASP A 275 -14.33 -22.60 5.41
N VAL A 276 -14.43 -21.29 5.55
CA VAL A 276 -13.40 -20.43 6.13
C VAL A 276 -13.46 -20.39 7.67
N GLY A 277 -14.50 -20.95 8.29
CA GLY A 277 -14.60 -21.22 9.72
C GLY A 277 -14.38 -19.99 10.63
N LYS A 278 -13.65 -20.18 11.74
CA LYS A 278 -13.36 -19.13 12.74
C LYS A 278 -12.27 -18.14 12.33
N ARG A 279 -11.74 -18.20 11.11
CA ARG A 279 -10.63 -17.34 10.66
C ARG A 279 -11.01 -15.84 10.67
N TYR A 280 -12.30 -15.53 10.71
CA TYR A 280 -12.86 -14.19 10.95
C TYR A 280 -13.08 -13.82 12.43
N GLN A 281 -13.07 -14.73 13.41
CA GLN A 281 -13.37 -14.35 14.81
C GLN A 281 -12.29 -13.48 15.47
N PHE A 282 -11.16 -13.34 14.78
CA PHE A 282 -10.01 -12.55 15.17
C PHE A 282 -10.27 -11.04 15.31
N TRP A 283 -11.26 -10.52 14.58
CA TRP A 283 -11.54 -9.08 14.48
C TRP A 283 -12.20 -8.48 15.73
N ASN A 284 -12.84 -9.32 16.57
CA ASN A 284 -13.71 -8.85 17.66
C ASN A 284 -12.98 -8.37 18.94
N ASN A 285 -11.66 -8.51 19.06
CA ASN A 285 -11.00 -8.46 20.38
C ASN A 285 -9.78 -7.51 20.56
N ARG A 286 -9.42 -6.60 19.64
CA ARG A 286 -8.15 -5.82 19.80
C ARG A 286 -8.17 -4.29 19.69
N PHE A 287 -9.29 -3.62 19.45
CA PHE A 287 -9.22 -2.19 19.14
C PHE A 287 -10.20 -1.34 19.96
N SER A 288 -9.66 -0.61 20.94
CA SER A 288 -10.42 0.36 21.73
C SER A 288 -10.77 1.65 20.98
N ARG A 289 -10.12 1.95 19.84
CA ARG A 289 -10.26 3.21 19.09
C ARG A 289 -11.41 3.28 18.06
N TRP A 290 -12.00 2.16 17.66
CA TRP A 290 -13.13 2.18 16.70
C TRP A 290 -14.45 2.67 17.32
N HIS A 291 -14.51 2.77 18.65
CA HIS A 291 -15.68 3.27 19.39
C HIS A 291 -15.98 4.76 19.09
N ASP A 292 -15.06 5.48 18.45
CA ASP A 292 -15.17 6.90 18.12
C ASP A 292 -15.63 7.17 16.67
N LEU A 293 -15.89 6.12 15.86
CA LEU A 293 -16.42 6.22 14.49
C LEU A 293 -17.91 5.80 14.46
N PRO A 294 -18.86 6.76 14.37
CA PRO A 294 -20.30 6.47 14.53
C PRO A 294 -20.88 5.48 13.51
N CYS A 295 -20.27 5.32 12.34
CA CYS A 295 -20.73 4.43 11.26
C CYS A 295 -20.42 2.94 11.50
N MET A 296 -19.47 2.61 12.38
CA MET A 296 -18.95 1.24 12.56
C MET A 296 -19.63 0.45 13.69
N LYS A 297 -20.41 1.12 14.55
CA LYS A 297 -21.02 0.51 15.75
C LYS A 297 -22.06 -0.58 15.45
N ALA A 298 -22.59 -0.65 14.24
CA ALA A 298 -23.70 -1.53 13.87
C ALA A 298 -23.29 -2.88 13.22
N HIS A 299 -21.98 -3.12 13.01
CA HIS A 299 -21.50 -4.19 12.11
C HIS A 299 -20.45 -5.12 12.73
N LEU A 300 -20.38 -5.17 14.07
CA LEU A 300 -19.46 -5.99 14.89
C LEU A 300 -19.50 -7.51 14.58
N ASP A 301 -20.56 -8.00 13.93
CA ASP A 301 -20.81 -9.43 13.71
C ASP A 301 -21.02 -9.79 12.23
N ASP A 302 -20.83 -8.85 11.29
CA ASP A 302 -21.20 -9.02 9.87
C ASP A 302 -19.96 -9.04 8.96
N HIS A 303 -19.85 -10.10 8.16
CA HIS A 303 -18.67 -10.62 7.44
C HIS A 303 -18.12 -9.70 6.32
N VAL A 304 -18.65 -8.49 6.18
CA VAL A 304 -18.85 -7.87 4.86
C VAL A 304 -18.17 -6.51 4.71
N THR A 305 -17.79 -5.83 5.78
CA THR A 305 -17.53 -4.37 5.71
C THR A 305 -16.13 -3.87 6.07
N SER A 306 -15.22 -4.70 6.61
CA SER A 306 -13.85 -4.27 6.96
C SER A 306 -13.04 -3.68 5.79
N PHE A 307 -13.32 -4.13 4.56
CA PHE A 307 -12.68 -3.66 3.33
C PHE A 307 -13.15 -2.25 2.92
N ASN A 308 -14.43 -1.93 3.17
CA ASN A 308 -15.05 -0.66 2.79
C ASN A 308 -14.83 0.42 3.84
N ASP A 309 -14.90 0.06 5.13
CA ASP A 309 -14.75 1.01 6.24
C ASP A 309 -13.37 1.68 6.30
N THR A 310 -12.39 1.03 5.68
CA THR A 310 -11.01 1.47 5.56
C THR A 310 -10.77 2.43 4.39
N HIS A 311 -11.63 2.37 3.37
CA HIS A 311 -11.64 3.27 2.22
C HIS A 311 -12.65 4.42 2.35
N LEU A 312 -13.47 4.44 3.42
CA LEU A 312 -14.65 5.31 3.57
C LEU A 312 -14.55 6.27 4.75
N ASP A 313 -13.61 7.22 4.76
CA ASP A 313 -13.80 8.45 5.55
C ASP A 313 -14.77 9.38 4.80
N ASN A 314 -16.05 9.32 5.18
CA ASN A 314 -17.14 10.03 4.49
C ASN A 314 -17.18 11.55 4.72
N ASN A 315 -16.15 12.15 5.30
CA ASN A 315 -16.21 13.55 5.73
C ASN A 315 -15.18 14.47 5.00
N TYR A 316 -15.72 15.32 4.12
CA TYR A 316 -15.17 16.59 3.57
C TYR A 316 -14.28 16.56 2.30
N ASP A 317 -13.70 17.72 1.95
CA ASP A 317 -13.26 18.19 0.63
C ASP A 317 -11.79 17.83 0.31
N VAL A 318 -11.53 16.53 0.10
CA VAL A 318 -10.22 15.97 -0.31
C VAL A 318 -10.44 14.92 -1.40
N ASP A 319 -9.40 14.65 -2.21
CA ASP A 319 -9.48 13.84 -3.44
C ASP A 319 -10.18 12.48 -3.21
N ASN A 320 -9.79 11.75 -2.16
CA ASN A 320 -10.36 10.44 -1.85
C ASN A 320 -11.75 10.51 -1.20
N ALA A 321 -12.05 11.51 -0.37
CA ALA A 321 -13.35 11.61 0.29
C ALA A 321 -14.51 11.83 -0.70
N LYS A 322 -14.24 12.48 -1.84
CA LYS A 322 -15.22 12.57 -2.93
C LYS A 322 -15.49 11.20 -3.56
N ILE A 323 -14.44 10.41 -3.79
CA ILE A 323 -14.55 9.06 -4.37
C ILE A 323 -15.27 8.11 -3.39
N SER A 324 -14.93 8.18 -2.10
CA SER A 324 -15.59 7.41 -1.04
C SER A 324 -17.10 7.66 -1.00
N ARG A 325 -17.53 8.92 -1.14
CA ARG A 325 -18.96 9.27 -1.24
C ARG A 325 -19.62 8.81 -2.54
N GLU A 326 -18.94 8.99 -3.68
CA GLU A 326 -19.51 8.70 -5.00
C GLU A 326 -19.59 7.20 -5.31
N VAL A 327 -18.63 6.42 -4.82
CA VAL A 327 -18.44 5.01 -5.20
C VAL A 327 -18.47 4.12 -3.97
N GLY A 328 -17.68 4.44 -2.94
CA GLY A 328 -17.51 3.56 -1.79
C GLY A 328 -18.80 3.35 -0.99
N THR A 329 -19.63 4.39 -0.82
CA THR A 329 -20.90 4.25 -0.06
C THR A 329 -21.83 3.25 -0.74
N ALA A 330 -21.93 3.28 -2.07
CA ALA A 330 -22.74 2.35 -2.82
C ALA A 330 -22.21 0.91 -2.74
N LEU A 331 -20.89 0.72 -2.74
CA LEU A 331 -20.28 -0.60 -2.56
C LEU A 331 -20.48 -1.14 -1.14
N TYR A 332 -20.35 -0.28 -0.14
CA TYR A 332 -20.59 -0.61 1.26
C TYR A 332 -22.04 -1.07 1.49
N GLU A 333 -23.01 -0.25 1.08
CA GLU A 333 -24.42 -0.58 1.20
C GLU A 333 -24.77 -1.86 0.43
N GLY A 334 -24.24 -2.00 -0.79
CA GLY A 334 -24.48 -3.17 -1.62
C GLY A 334 -23.91 -4.46 -1.03
N MET A 335 -22.70 -4.42 -0.49
CA MET A 335 -22.10 -5.56 0.19
C MET A 335 -22.93 -5.93 1.44
N LEU A 336 -23.33 -4.97 2.27
CA LEU A 336 -24.21 -5.24 3.43
C LEU A 336 -25.50 -5.96 3.04
N LEU A 337 -26.13 -5.52 1.95
CA LEU A 337 -27.34 -6.15 1.41
C LEU A 337 -27.05 -7.58 0.92
N TYR A 338 -25.88 -7.81 0.30
CA TYR A 338 -25.44 -9.14 -0.13
C TYR A 338 -25.30 -10.09 1.06
N GLY A 339 -24.60 -9.69 2.13
CA GLY A 339 -24.45 -10.50 3.35
C GLY A 339 -25.77 -10.89 4.01
N ARG A 340 -26.78 -10.02 3.89
CA ARG A 340 -28.15 -10.27 4.38
C ARG A 340 -29.01 -11.12 3.44
N GLY A 341 -28.45 -11.57 2.30
CA GLY A 341 -29.17 -12.33 1.28
C GLY A 341 -30.17 -11.51 0.46
N GLN A 342 -30.10 -10.16 0.55
CA GLN A 342 -30.92 -9.20 -0.19
C GLN A 342 -30.26 -8.87 -1.54
N TYR A 343 -30.14 -9.88 -2.40
CA TYR A 343 -29.34 -9.83 -3.62
C TYR A 343 -29.84 -8.81 -4.67
N ASP A 344 -31.15 -8.60 -4.78
CA ASP A 344 -31.72 -7.62 -5.72
C ASP A 344 -31.30 -6.20 -5.35
N GLU A 345 -31.53 -5.80 -4.08
CA GLU A 345 -31.18 -4.49 -3.56
C GLU A 345 -29.66 -4.26 -3.59
N ALA A 346 -28.86 -5.31 -3.32
CA ALA A 346 -27.41 -5.26 -3.44
C ALA A 346 -26.96 -4.88 -4.86
N VAL A 347 -27.57 -5.47 -5.89
CA VAL A 347 -27.28 -5.14 -7.30
C VAL A 347 -27.71 -3.72 -7.63
N GLU A 348 -28.88 -3.28 -7.16
CA GLU A 348 -29.35 -1.90 -7.39
C GLU A 348 -28.38 -0.85 -6.84
N LYS A 349 -27.72 -1.13 -5.72
CA LYS A 349 -26.69 -0.26 -5.13
C LYS A 349 -25.37 -0.31 -5.89
N MET A 350 -24.85 -1.50 -6.20
CA MET A 350 -23.49 -1.65 -6.75
C MET A 350 -23.41 -1.44 -8.26
N LEU A 351 -24.44 -1.82 -9.01
CA LEU A 351 -24.42 -1.80 -10.47
C LEU A 351 -24.20 -0.38 -11.06
N PRO A 352 -24.82 0.70 -10.52
CA PRO A 352 -24.58 2.06 -11.03
C PRO A 352 -23.12 2.51 -10.94
N VAL A 353 -22.39 2.08 -9.90
CA VAL A 353 -21.01 2.51 -9.64
C VAL A 353 -19.96 1.56 -10.24
N ARG A 354 -20.37 0.48 -10.89
CA ARG A 354 -19.48 -0.60 -11.41
C ARG A 354 -18.32 -0.12 -12.28
N HIS A 355 -18.52 0.94 -13.05
CA HIS A 355 -17.50 1.52 -13.94
C HIS A 355 -16.59 2.55 -13.25
N HIS A 356 -16.78 2.75 -11.95
CA HIS A 356 -16.06 3.72 -11.14
C HIS A 356 -15.38 3.09 -9.92
N ILE A 357 -15.52 1.77 -9.71
CA ILE A 357 -14.94 1.04 -8.57
C ILE A 357 -13.42 1.21 -8.50
N TYR A 358 -12.73 1.21 -9.65
CA TYR A 358 -11.27 1.38 -9.73
C TYR A 358 -10.78 2.69 -9.07
N ARG A 359 -11.64 3.70 -8.92
CA ARG A 359 -11.27 4.99 -8.33
C ARG A 359 -10.98 4.88 -6.83
N ILE A 360 -11.49 3.86 -6.16
CA ILE A 360 -11.34 3.68 -4.70
C ILE A 360 -9.88 3.40 -4.30
N GLY A 361 -9.04 2.99 -5.24
CA GLY A 361 -7.70 2.51 -4.92
C GLY A 361 -7.67 1.01 -4.64
N GLY A 362 -6.49 0.52 -4.26
CA GLY A 362 -6.25 -0.92 -4.12
C GLY A 362 -5.81 -1.59 -5.42
N SER A 363 -5.59 -2.92 -5.37
CA SER A 363 -5.26 -3.71 -6.56
C SER A 363 -6.52 -4.11 -7.34
N ASN A 364 -6.37 -4.43 -8.63
CA ASN A 364 -7.45 -4.99 -9.45
C ASN A 364 -8.01 -6.28 -8.85
N ALA A 365 -7.17 -7.10 -8.22
CA ALA A 365 -7.61 -8.30 -7.51
C ALA A 365 -8.46 -7.99 -6.26
N GLN A 366 -8.20 -6.87 -5.59
CA GLN A 366 -9.04 -6.38 -4.50
C GLN A 366 -10.36 -5.81 -5.03
N VAL A 367 -10.29 -4.98 -6.07
CA VAL A 367 -11.43 -4.35 -6.75
C VAL A 367 -12.36 -5.38 -7.42
N SER A 368 -11.82 -6.48 -7.94
CA SER A 368 -12.62 -7.50 -8.64
C SER A 368 -13.58 -8.23 -7.72
N VAL A 369 -13.33 -8.27 -6.40
CA VAL A 369 -14.25 -8.85 -5.41
C VAL A 369 -15.63 -8.17 -5.49
N TYR A 370 -15.69 -6.86 -5.68
CA TYR A 370 -16.97 -6.15 -5.84
C TYR A 370 -17.73 -6.55 -7.10
N VAL A 371 -17.00 -6.82 -8.19
CA VAL A 371 -17.57 -7.30 -9.44
C VAL A 371 -18.07 -8.73 -9.28
N LEU A 372 -17.30 -9.60 -8.63
CA LEU A 372 -17.68 -10.98 -8.31
C LEU A 372 -18.92 -11.04 -7.44
N ILE A 373 -19.04 -10.17 -6.42
CA ILE A 373 -20.25 -10.06 -5.59
C ILE A 373 -21.45 -9.66 -6.44
N THR A 374 -21.31 -8.65 -7.31
CA THR A 374 -22.40 -8.22 -8.20
C THR A 374 -22.86 -9.34 -9.15
N ILE A 375 -21.93 -10.18 -9.63
CA ILE A 375 -22.22 -11.36 -10.46
C ILE A 375 -22.88 -12.47 -9.62
N SER A 376 -22.36 -12.72 -8.42
CA SER A 376 -22.89 -13.71 -7.48
C SER A 376 -24.34 -13.40 -7.11
N CYS A 377 -24.68 -12.14 -6.82
CA CYS A 377 -26.06 -11.71 -6.61
C CYS A 377 -27.00 -12.22 -7.72
N LYS A 378 -26.61 -12.01 -8.98
CA LYS A 378 -27.41 -12.44 -10.14
C LYS A 378 -27.57 -13.96 -10.22
N THR A 379 -26.53 -14.70 -9.85
CA THR A 379 -26.55 -16.17 -9.84
C THR A 379 -27.45 -16.70 -8.72
N CYS A 380 -27.38 -16.14 -7.52
CA CYS A 380 -28.27 -16.49 -6.40
C CYS A 380 -29.73 -16.12 -6.68
N LEU A 381 -30.00 -15.05 -7.42
CA LEU A 381 -31.34 -14.67 -7.87
C LEU A 381 -31.93 -15.68 -8.87
N GLN A 382 -31.11 -16.28 -9.71
CA GLN A 382 -31.53 -17.32 -10.65
C GLN A 382 -31.84 -18.65 -9.97
N GLN A 383 -31.19 -18.96 -8.84
CA GLN A 383 -31.46 -20.17 -8.06
C GLN A 383 -32.72 -20.08 -7.17
N LYS A 384 -33.23 -18.85 -6.92
CA LYS A 384 -34.47 -18.61 -6.15
C LYS A 384 -35.74 -18.60 -7.01
N ARG A 385 -35.62 -18.65 -8.35
CA ARG A 385 -36.73 -18.78 -9.30
C ARG A 385 -36.80 -20.21 -9.82
#